data_AF-A0A6P7X3I4-F1
#
_entry.id   AF-A0A6P7X3I4-F1
#
_cell.length_a   1.000
_cell.length_b   1.000
_cell.length_c   1.000
_cell.angle_alpha   90.00
_cell.angle_beta   90.00
_cell.angle_gamma   90.00
#
_symmetry.space_group_name_H-M   'P 1'
#
loop_
_entity.id
_entity.type
_entity.pdbx_description
1 polymer ?
#
loop_
_entity_poly.entity_id
_entity_poly.type
_entity_poly.pdbx_seq_one_letter_code
_entity_poly.pdbx_strand_id
1 'polypeptide(L)'
;MRLENLLLVIRVVTVISSGDEKNQSIIVSGESGAGKTVSAKYAMRYFATVGGSASETNVEEKVLASSPIMEAIGNAKTTRNDNSSRFGKYIQIGFDRRYHIIGANMRTYLLEKSRVVFQAEEERNYHIFYQLCASSNLPEFKELMLTVYSESPMLKTLALYGTVPEKYCWNSVAKELPNAQC
;
A
#
# COMPACT_ATOMS: atom_id res chain seq x y z
N MET A 1 10.69 -22.81 -9.29
CA MET A 1 11.36 -21.54 -8.90
C MET A 1 10.57 -20.95 -7.74
N ARG A 2 11.11 -21.03 -6.52
CA ARG A 2 10.48 -20.52 -5.29
C ARG A 2 10.55 -18.99 -5.29
N LEU A 3 9.40 -18.32 -5.21
CA LEU A 3 9.23 -16.86 -5.07
C LEU A 3 9.67 -16.36 -3.67
N GLU A 4 10.77 -16.89 -3.12
CA GLU A 4 11.10 -16.72 -1.71
C GLU A 4 12.11 -15.60 -1.41
N ASN A 5 12.73 -14.98 -2.42
CA ASN A 5 13.82 -14.01 -2.19
C ASN A 5 13.74 -12.70 -2.99
N LEU A 6 12.63 -12.36 -3.66
CA LEU A 6 12.59 -11.18 -4.50
C LEU A 6 11.28 -10.42 -4.37
N LEU A 7 11.07 -9.75 -3.24
CA LEU A 7 10.14 -8.63 -3.21
C LEU A 7 10.89 -7.30 -3.35
N LEU A 8 11.48 -7.17 -4.54
CA LEU A 8 11.97 -5.92 -5.11
C LEU A 8 10.74 -5.02 -5.31
N VAL A 9 10.35 -4.24 -4.30
CA VAL A 9 9.37 -3.16 -4.52
C VAL A 9 10.12 -2.05 -5.25
N ILE A 10 10.16 -2.11 -6.58
CA ILE A 10 10.60 -0.98 -7.40
C ILE A 10 9.58 0.12 -7.20
N ARG A 11 9.82 1.04 -6.25
CA ARG A 11 9.18 2.36 -6.29
C ARG A 11 9.99 3.19 -7.24
N VAL A 12 9.47 3.38 -8.45
CA VAL A 12 9.95 4.42 -9.37
C VAL A 12 9.30 5.73 -8.95
N VAL A 13 10.12 6.76 -8.68
CA VAL A 13 9.65 8.16 -8.70
C VAL A 13 10.22 8.79 -9.96
N THR A 14 9.35 9.20 -10.88
CA THR A 14 9.78 9.95 -12.07
C THR A 14 9.92 11.43 -11.75
N VAL A 15 11.09 12.00 -12.01
CA VAL A 15 11.41 13.44 -11.85
C VAL A 15 11.68 14.00 -13.25
N ILE A 16 11.11 15.15 -13.59
CA ILE A 16 11.37 15.81 -14.89
C ILE A 16 12.50 16.83 -14.70
N SER A 17 13.49 16.76 -15.59
CA SER A 17 14.87 17.26 -15.45
C SER A 17 15.09 18.74 -15.76
N SER A 18 16.10 19.34 -15.14
CA SER A 18 16.92 20.40 -15.76
C SER A 18 18.14 19.79 -16.46
N GLY A 19 18.50 20.34 -17.63
CA GLY A 19 19.65 19.95 -18.46
C GLY A 19 19.31 19.28 -19.79
N ASP A 20 18.59 18.16 -19.76
CA ASP A 20 18.53 17.21 -20.90
C ASP A 20 17.09 16.84 -21.36
N GLU A 21 16.03 17.50 -20.85
CA GLU A 21 14.60 17.20 -21.12
C GLU A 21 14.18 15.71 -20.99
N LYS A 22 14.90 14.91 -20.20
CA LYS A 22 14.61 13.47 -20.01
C LYS A 22 13.88 13.19 -18.69
N ASN A 23 12.94 12.26 -18.75
CA ASN A 23 12.29 11.68 -17.56
C ASN A 23 13.30 10.88 -16.72
N GLN A 24 13.31 11.11 -15.41
CA GLN A 24 14.18 10.39 -14.45
C GLN A 24 13.42 9.25 -13.77
N SER A 25 14.14 8.38 -13.05
CA SER A 25 13.53 7.34 -12.21
C SER A 25 14.37 7.11 -10.96
N ILE A 26 13.78 7.28 -9.78
CA ILE A 26 14.38 6.85 -8.51
C ILE A 26 13.87 5.45 -8.21
N ILE A 27 14.74 4.45 -8.03
CA ILE A 27 14.34 3.09 -7.68
C ILE A 27 14.70 2.83 -6.21
N VAL A 28 13.70 2.53 -5.38
CA VAL A 28 13.91 2.20 -3.96
C VAL A 28 13.82 0.70 -3.73
N SER A 29 14.93 -0.03 -3.79
CA SER A 29 14.99 -1.48 -3.56
C SER A 29 15.51 -1.84 -2.16
N GLY A 30 15.17 -3.04 -1.69
CA GLY A 30 15.65 -3.57 -0.41
C GLY A 30 14.76 -4.68 0.13
N GLU A 31 15.23 -5.38 1.15
CA GLU A 31 14.46 -6.41 1.82
C GLU A 31 13.22 -5.86 2.54
N SER A 32 12.34 -6.76 2.94
CA SER A 32 11.19 -6.44 3.76
C SER A 32 11.64 -5.77 5.07
N GLY A 33 11.08 -4.60 5.43
CA GLY A 33 11.50 -3.84 6.61
C GLY A 33 12.67 -2.87 6.40
N ALA A 34 13.35 -2.88 5.25
CA ALA A 34 14.51 -2.02 4.97
C ALA A 34 14.20 -0.51 4.80
N GLY A 35 13.03 -0.03 5.20
CA GLY A 35 12.67 1.39 5.12
C GLY A 35 12.20 1.91 3.75
N LYS A 36 11.98 1.05 2.75
CA LYS A 36 11.57 1.46 1.38
C LYS A 36 10.39 2.43 1.35
N THR A 37 9.36 2.16 2.17
CA THR A 37 8.17 3.01 2.24
C THR A 37 8.48 4.39 2.79
N VAL A 38 9.35 4.45 3.79
CA VAL A 38 9.81 5.67 4.45
C VAL A 38 10.65 6.51 3.49
N SER A 39 11.62 5.91 2.80
CA SER A 39 12.46 6.60 1.81
C SER A 39 11.64 7.21 0.68
N ALA A 40 10.68 6.46 0.12
CA ALA A 40 9.79 6.99 -0.91
C ALA A 40 8.90 8.13 -0.41
N LYS A 41 8.46 8.09 0.86
CA LYS A 41 7.72 9.20 1.50
C LYS A 41 8.58 10.46 1.60
N TYR A 42 9.84 10.34 2.01
CA TYR A 42 10.76 11.47 2.06
C TYR A 42 11.07 12.04 0.67
N ALA A 43 11.24 11.19 -0.35
CA ALA A 43 11.44 11.64 -1.72
C ALA A 43 10.24 12.47 -2.22
N MET A 44 9.01 12.00 -2.00
CA MET A 44 7.79 12.74 -2.39
C MET A 44 7.68 14.10 -1.67
N ARG A 45 7.96 14.14 -0.36
CA ARG A 45 8.00 15.38 0.43
C ARG A 45 8.99 16.39 -0.11
N TYR A 46 10.18 15.90 -0.46
CA TYR A 46 11.21 16.74 -1.05
C TYR A 46 10.73 17.37 -2.36
N PHE A 47 10.12 16.59 -3.27
CA PHE A 47 9.58 17.12 -4.52
C PHE A 47 8.42 18.09 -4.29
N ALA A 48 7.53 17.82 -3.34
CA ALA A 48 6.44 18.74 -3.00
C ALA A 48 6.96 20.08 -2.45
N THR A 49 8.03 20.05 -1.67
CA THR A 49 8.63 21.25 -1.06
C THR A 49 9.44 22.06 -2.07
N VAL A 50 10.27 21.40 -2.89
CA VAL A 50 11.19 22.07 -3.82
C VAL A 50 10.52 22.45 -5.13
N GLY A 51 9.60 21.62 -5.62
CA GLY A 51 8.90 21.88 -6.87
C GLY A 51 7.85 22.99 -6.75
N GLY A 52 7.32 23.24 -5.56
CA GLY A 52 6.16 24.11 -5.39
C GLY A 52 4.89 23.50 -6.02
N SER A 53 3.72 23.95 -5.56
CA SER A 53 2.44 23.50 -6.09
C SER A 53 1.80 24.64 -6.87
N ALA A 54 1.58 24.47 -8.18
CA ALA A 54 0.99 25.50 -9.05
C ALA A 54 -0.50 25.76 -8.74
N SER A 55 -1.13 24.83 -8.02
CA SER A 55 -2.45 24.90 -7.40
C SER A 55 -2.36 24.23 -6.02
N GLU A 56 -3.28 24.47 -5.09
CA GLU A 56 -3.38 23.78 -3.80
C GLU A 56 -3.70 22.26 -3.93
N THR A 57 -3.25 21.61 -5.00
CA THR A 57 -3.31 20.15 -5.12
C THR A 57 -2.29 19.54 -4.16
N ASN A 58 -2.76 19.09 -3.00
CA ASN A 58 -1.99 18.27 -2.05
C ASN A 58 -1.72 16.86 -2.62
N VAL A 59 -0.99 16.77 -3.75
CA VAL A 59 -0.62 15.52 -4.41
C VAL A 59 0.16 14.62 -3.45
N GLU A 60 1.03 15.18 -2.62
CA GLU A 60 1.69 14.44 -1.54
C GLU A 60 0.66 13.79 -0.61
N GLU A 61 -0.31 14.57 -0.12
CA GLU A 61 -1.32 14.08 0.82
C GLU A 61 -2.16 12.96 0.21
N LYS A 62 -2.60 13.10 -1.04
CA LYS A 62 -3.34 12.06 -1.78
C LYS A 62 -2.53 10.78 -1.94
N VAL A 63 -1.25 10.89 -2.30
CA VAL A 63 -0.38 9.72 -2.43
C VAL A 63 -0.10 9.09 -1.07
N LEU A 64 -0.01 9.88 0.00
CA LEU A 64 0.13 9.37 1.37
C LEU A 64 -1.16 8.69 1.87
N ALA A 65 -2.33 9.29 1.61
CA ALA A 65 -3.66 8.74 1.91
C ALA A 65 -3.90 7.40 1.20
N SER A 66 -3.29 7.18 0.03
CA SER A 66 -3.35 5.87 -0.62
C SER A 66 -2.66 4.74 0.17
N SER A 67 -1.73 5.07 1.10
CA SER A 67 -0.89 4.06 1.72
C SER A 67 -1.66 3.09 2.62
N PRO A 68 -2.50 3.53 3.57
CA PRO A 68 -3.29 2.62 4.40
C PRO A 68 -4.19 1.68 3.59
N ILE A 69 -4.80 2.19 2.51
CA ILE A 69 -5.64 1.39 1.61
C ILE A 69 -4.82 0.31 0.90
N MET A 70 -3.67 0.71 0.34
CA MET A 70 -2.77 -0.19 -0.36
C MET A 70 -2.15 -1.25 0.55
N GLU A 71 -1.88 -0.90 1.81
CA GLU A 71 -1.43 -1.85 2.82
C GLU A 71 -2.55 -2.83 3.19
N ALA A 72 -3.79 -2.36 3.33
CA ALA A 72 -4.92 -3.24 3.63
C ALA A 72 -5.15 -4.30 2.54
N ILE A 73 -5.20 -3.87 1.26
CA ILE A 73 -5.51 -4.78 0.14
C ILE A 73 -4.32 -5.57 -0.37
N GLY A 74 -3.10 -5.12 -0.10
CA GLY A 74 -1.89 -5.62 -0.76
C GLY A 74 -0.80 -6.12 0.19
N ASN A 75 -0.92 -5.91 1.50
CA ASN A 75 0.01 -6.46 2.47
C ASN A 75 -0.60 -7.62 3.25
N ALA A 76 0.26 -8.52 3.72
CA ALA A 76 -0.10 -9.67 4.52
C ALA A 76 0.98 -9.98 5.57
N LYS A 77 0.59 -10.73 6.62
CA LYS A 77 1.56 -11.35 7.52
C LYS A 77 2.23 -12.53 6.84
N THR A 78 3.55 -12.54 6.89
CA THR A 78 4.43 -13.64 6.49
C THR A 78 5.26 -14.05 7.71
N THR A 79 5.98 -15.17 7.61
CA THR A 79 6.91 -15.62 8.66
C THR A 79 8.01 -14.60 9.00
N ARG A 80 8.38 -13.74 8.04
CA ARG A 80 9.49 -12.77 8.18
C ARG A 80 9.04 -11.34 8.46
N ASN A 81 7.79 -10.98 8.12
CA ASN A 81 7.25 -9.64 8.30
C ASN A 81 5.72 -9.68 8.41
N ASP A 82 5.20 -9.08 9.47
CA ASP A 82 3.77 -8.93 9.72
C ASP A 82 3.04 -7.99 8.76
N ASN A 83 3.77 -7.11 8.06
CA ASN A 83 3.23 -6.17 7.09
C ASN A 83 4.00 -6.23 5.76
N SER A 84 4.12 -7.44 5.20
CA SER A 84 4.84 -7.69 3.96
C SER A 84 4.00 -7.29 2.76
N SER A 85 4.44 -6.31 1.97
CA SER A 85 3.79 -6.01 0.68
C SER A 85 3.90 -7.21 -0.24
N ARG A 86 2.83 -7.54 -0.96
CA ARG A 86 2.83 -8.66 -1.92
C ARG A 86 2.51 -8.17 -3.34
N PHE A 87 2.94 -6.94 -3.63
CA PHE A 87 2.81 -6.25 -4.91
C PHE A 87 3.94 -5.21 -5.06
N GLY A 88 4.25 -4.83 -6.30
CA GLY A 88 5.10 -3.70 -6.64
C GLY A 88 4.27 -2.42 -6.81
N LYS A 89 4.82 -1.26 -6.41
CA LYS A 89 4.16 0.05 -6.46
C LYS A 89 4.98 1.03 -7.30
N TYR A 90 4.41 1.57 -8.36
CA TYR A 90 5.01 2.59 -9.23
C TYR A 90 4.24 3.91 -9.06
N ILE A 91 4.96 5.02 -8.86
CA ILE A 91 4.36 6.34 -8.68
C ILE A 91 5.02 7.31 -9.66
N GLN A 92 4.28 7.69 -10.69
CA GLN A 92 4.71 8.74 -11.61
C GLN A 92 4.29 10.09 -11.05
N ILE A 93 5.21 11.04 -10.96
CA ILE A 93 4.91 12.42 -10.59
C ILE A 93 5.07 13.26 -11.85
N GLY A 94 4.04 14.03 -12.19
CA GLY A 94 4.05 14.97 -13.31
C GLY A 94 4.55 16.33 -12.85
N PHE A 95 5.39 16.96 -13.66
CA PHE A 95 5.88 18.32 -13.43
C PHE A 95 5.59 19.19 -14.66
N ASP A 96 5.35 20.48 -14.45
CA ASP A 96 5.29 21.48 -15.52
C ASP A 96 6.69 21.93 -15.97
N ARG A 97 6.75 22.86 -16.94
CA ARG A 97 8.00 23.45 -17.45
C ARG A 97 8.75 24.31 -16.42
N ARG A 98 8.11 24.66 -15.30
CA ARG A 98 8.67 25.41 -14.18
C ARG A 98 9.00 24.51 -13.00
N TYR A 99 8.92 23.18 -13.18
CA TYR A 99 9.16 22.15 -12.17
C TYR A 99 8.16 22.12 -11.01
N HIS A 100 6.97 22.68 -11.19
CA HIS A 100 5.86 22.49 -10.25
C HIS A 100 5.20 21.14 -10.44
N ILE A 101 4.79 20.52 -9.34
CA ILE A 101 4.00 19.29 -9.39
C ILE A 101 2.62 19.62 -9.97
N ILE A 102 2.23 18.90 -11.04
CA ILE A 102 0.90 19.01 -11.67
C ILE A 102 -0.02 17.83 -11.36
N GLY A 103 0.53 16.72 -10.83
CA GLY A 103 -0.24 15.53 -10.48
C GLY A 103 0.63 14.30 -10.23
N ALA A 104 -0.01 13.19 -9.86
CA ALA A 104 0.64 11.89 -9.74
C ALA A 104 -0.25 10.76 -10.24
N ASN A 105 0.36 9.72 -10.83
CA ASN A 105 -0.31 8.50 -11.24
C ASN A 105 0.33 7.30 -10.52
N MET A 106 -0.49 6.46 -9.91
CA MET A 106 -0.03 5.27 -9.20
C MET A 106 -0.44 4.00 -9.95
N ARG A 107 0.51 3.09 -10.12
CA ARG A 107 0.28 1.76 -10.72
C ARG A 107 0.80 0.66 -9.81
N THR A 108 0.13 -0.47 -9.83
CA THR A 108 0.52 -1.67 -9.09
C THR A 108 0.84 -2.80 -10.04
N TYR A 109 1.78 -3.66 -9.64
CA TYR A 109 2.23 -4.79 -10.44
C TYR A 109 2.45 -6.02 -9.57
N LEU A 110 2.36 -7.21 -10.17
CA LEU A 110 2.77 -8.48 -9.56
C LEU A 110 2.11 -8.75 -8.19
N LEU A 111 0.80 -8.48 -8.07
CA LEU A 111 0.04 -8.91 -6.89
C LEU A 111 0.09 -10.44 -6.77
N GLU A 112 0.45 -10.96 -5.60
CA GLU A 112 0.52 -12.40 -5.32
C GLU A 112 -0.89 -13.05 -5.24
N LYS A 113 -1.49 -13.32 -6.40
CA LYS A 113 -2.86 -13.88 -6.49
C LYS A 113 -3.06 -15.17 -5.70
N SER A 114 -2.04 -16.03 -5.60
CA SER A 114 -2.13 -17.30 -4.87
C SER A 114 -2.45 -17.11 -3.38
N ARG A 115 -2.07 -15.96 -2.79
CA ARG A 115 -2.32 -15.68 -1.37
C ARG A 115 -3.79 -15.62 -1.01
N VAL A 116 -4.66 -15.31 -1.97
CA VAL A 116 -6.11 -15.26 -1.74
C VAL A 116 -6.65 -16.65 -1.38
N VAL A 117 -6.13 -17.70 -2.02
CA VAL A 117 -6.66 -19.07 -1.91
C VAL A 117 -5.78 -20.00 -1.09
N PHE A 118 -4.52 -19.62 -0.84
CA PHE A 118 -3.56 -20.43 -0.12
C PHE A 118 -2.64 -19.58 0.76
N GLN A 119 -2.42 -20.02 1.99
CA GLN A 119 -1.44 -19.46 2.90
C GLN A 119 -0.65 -20.59 3.56
N ALA A 120 0.66 -20.45 3.66
CA ALA A 120 1.51 -21.39 4.40
C ALA A 120 1.18 -21.37 5.91
N GLU A 121 1.79 -22.28 6.66
CA GLU A 121 1.72 -22.26 8.13
C GLU A 121 2.31 -20.94 8.68
N GLU A 122 1.71 -20.39 9.75
CA GLU A 122 2.05 -19.09 10.34
C GLU A 122 1.89 -17.83 9.44
N GLU A 123 1.45 -18.00 8.20
CA GLU A 123 1.12 -16.88 7.29
C GLU A 123 -0.38 -16.58 7.24
N ARG A 124 -0.70 -15.34 6.87
CA ARG A 124 -2.09 -14.87 6.74
C ARG A 124 -2.41 -14.43 5.31
N ASN A 125 -3.71 -14.31 5.04
CA ASN A 125 -4.24 -13.66 3.85
C ASN A 125 -3.98 -12.13 3.90
N TYR A 126 -4.42 -11.38 2.90
CA TYR A 126 -4.37 -9.93 2.92
C TYR A 126 -5.12 -9.34 4.12
N HIS A 127 -4.58 -8.26 4.68
CA HIS A 127 -5.10 -7.65 5.90
C HIS A 127 -6.59 -7.32 5.78
N ILE A 128 -7.03 -6.78 4.63
CA ILE A 128 -8.41 -6.34 4.38
C ILE A 128 -9.46 -7.38 4.75
N PHE A 129 -9.21 -8.68 4.52
CA PHE A 129 -10.18 -9.72 4.87
C PHE A 129 -10.38 -9.83 6.38
N TYR A 130 -9.30 -9.71 7.16
CA TYR A 130 -9.38 -9.71 8.61
C TYR A 130 -10.01 -8.41 9.14
N GLN A 131 -9.75 -7.28 8.49
CA GLN A 131 -10.36 -5.99 8.85
C GLN A 131 -11.88 -6.02 8.65
N LEU A 132 -12.35 -6.53 7.51
CA LEU A 132 -13.76 -6.69 7.21
C LEU A 132 -14.44 -7.64 8.21
N CYS A 133 -13.87 -8.82 8.46
CA CYS A 133 -14.43 -9.77 9.42
C CYS A 133 -14.44 -9.23 10.86
N ALA A 134 -13.43 -8.46 11.27
CA ALA A 134 -13.39 -7.82 12.59
C ALA A 134 -14.43 -6.70 12.72
N SER A 135 -14.86 -6.11 11.61
CA SER A 135 -15.85 -5.04 11.55
C SER A 135 -17.25 -5.54 11.14
N SER A 136 -17.50 -6.86 11.16
CA SER A 136 -18.77 -7.47 10.73
C SER A 136 -20.01 -6.97 11.49
N ASN A 137 -19.82 -6.39 12.67
CA ASN A 137 -20.87 -5.79 13.49
C ASN A 137 -21.31 -4.39 13.02
N LEU A 138 -20.57 -3.75 12.11
CA LEU A 138 -20.93 -2.44 11.57
C LEU A 138 -22.24 -2.52 10.76
N PRO A 139 -23.18 -1.56 10.92
CA PRO A 139 -24.44 -1.55 10.18
C PRO A 139 -24.27 -1.68 8.66
N GLU A 140 -23.24 -1.03 8.11
CA GLU A 140 -22.92 -0.99 6.68
C GLU A 140 -22.45 -2.35 6.13
N PHE A 141 -22.05 -3.29 7.00
CA PHE A 141 -21.55 -4.62 6.62
C PHE A 141 -22.53 -5.75 6.89
N LYS A 142 -23.73 -5.46 7.38
CA LYS A 142 -24.77 -6.47 7.63
C LYS A 142 -25.16 -7.26 6.38
N GLU A 143 -25.19 -6.59 5.22
CA GLU A 143 -25.56 -7.22 3.94
C GLU A 143 -24.45 -8.13 3.37
N LEU A 144 -23.21 -7.96 3.83
CA LEU A 144 -22.07 -8.76 3.38
C LEU A 144 -22.05 -10.18 3.99
N MET A 145 -22.97 -10.47 4.92
CA MET A 145 -23.11 -11.77 5.60
C MET A 145 -21.77 -12.32 6.11
N LEU A 146 -20.94 -11.43 6.67
CA LEU A 146 -19.61 -11.77 7.16
C LEU A 146 -19.73 -12.69 8.37
N THR A 147 -19.42 -13.97 8.18
CA THR A 147 -19.36 -14.93 9.28
C THR A 147 -18.14 -14.67 10.16
N VAL A 148 -18.24 -15.07 11.43
CA VAL A 148 -17.11 -15.02 12.35
C VAL A 148 -16.00 -15.95 11.82
N TYR A 149 -14.77 -15.47 11.93
CA TYR A 149 -13.52 -16.04 11.38
C TYR A 149 -13.29 -17.54 11.64
N SER A 150 -13.94 -18.17 12.61
CA SER A 150 -13.80 -19.60 12.90
C SER A 150 -14.36 -20.52 11.81
N GLU A 151 -15.22 -20.02 10.92
CA GLU A 151 -15.95 -20.83 9.94
C GLU A 151 -15.48 -20.63 8.49
N SER A 152 -14.59 -19.67 8.20
CA SER A 152 -14.17 -19.37 6.84
C SER A 152 -12.94 -20.19 6.42
N PRO A 153 -13.05 -21.08 5.40
CA PRO A 153 -11.92 -21.88 4.92
C PRO A 153 -10.75 -21.04 4.37
N MET A 154 -11.03 -19.81 3.94
CA MET A 154 -10.05 -18.88 3.36
C MET A 154 -9.35 -17.99 4.38
N LEU A 155 -9.85 -17.95 5.62
CA LEU A 155 -9.29 -17.18 6.72
C LEU A 155 -8.96 -18.14 7.84
N LYS A 156 -7.75 -18.72 7.79
CA LYS A 156 -7.23 -19.54 8.87
C LYS A 156 -7.42 -18.80 10.20
N THR A 157 -8.12 -19.46 11.13
CA THR A 157 -8.61 -18.91 12.39
C THR A 157 -7.47 -18.24 13.17
N LEU A 158 -7.69 -17.00 13.56
CA LEU A 158 -6.82 -16.20 14.43
C LEU A 158 -6.75 -16.72 15.88
N ALA A 159 -7.09 -17.99 16.13
CA ALA A 159 -7.22 -18.57 17.46
C ALA A 159 -5.88 -18.74 18.21
N LEU A 160 -4.73 -18.48 17.57
CA LEU A 160 -3.43 -18.74 18.20
C LEU A 160 -2.55 -17.51 18.47
N TYR A 161 -2.76 -16.36 17.82
CA TYR A 161 -1.82 -15.24 17.99
C TYR A 161 -2.46 -13.85 17.82
N GLY A 162 -2.96 -13.31 18.95
CA GLY A 162 -3.04 -11.87 19.21
C GLY A 162 -4.11 -11.07 18.46
N THR A 163 -4.71 -10.13 19.18
CA THR A 163 -5.60 -9.09 18.66
C THR A 163 -5.05 -8.45 17.38
N VAL A 164 -5.91 -8.23 16.39
CA VAL A 164 -5.57 -7.42 15.21
C VAL A 164 -5.12 -6.04 15.71
N PRO A 165 -3.86 -5.62 15.46
CA PRO A 165 -3.38 -4.34 15.96
C PRO A 165 -4.27 -3.19 15.47
N GLU A 166 -4.53 -2.20 16.33
CA GLU A 166 -5.42 -1.05 16.08
C GLU A 166 -5.12 -0.28 14.77
N LYS A 167 -3.85 -0.30 14.32
CA LYS A 167 -3.40 0.23 13.01
C LYS A 167 -4.02 -0.46 11.79
N TYR A 168 -4.66 -1.60 11.97
CA TYR A 168 -5.39 -2.33 10.94
C TYR A 168 -6.91 -2.23 11.16
N CYS A 169 -7.39 -1.24 11.92
CA CYS A 169 -8.82 -0.98 12.04
C CYS A 169 -9.39 -0.53 10.69
N TRP A 170 -10.56 -1.06 10.33
CA TRP A 170 -11.32 -0.63 9.16
C TRP A 170 -11.49 0.90 9.11
N ASN A 171 -11.65 1.55 10.27
CA ASN A 171 -11.81 2.99 10.37
C ASN A 171 -10.63 3.79 9.77
N SER A 172 -9.40 3.27 9.88
CA SER A 172 -8.22 3.92 9.29
C SER A 172 -8.22 3.82 7.76
N VAL A 173 -8.76 2.74 7.20
CA VAL A 173 -8.91 2.59 5.74
C VAL A 173 -10.09 3.43 5.25
N ALA A 174 -11.23 3.34 5.95
CA ALA A 174 -12.46 4.04 5.62
C ALA A 174 -12.28 5.56 5.60
N LYS A 175 -11.51 6.11 6.54
CA LYS A 175 -11.22 7.54 6.61
C LYS A 175 -10.43 8.05 5.39
N GLU A 176 -9.56 7.23 4.82
CA GLU A 176 -8.68 7.63 3.72
C GLU A 176 -9.28 7.37 2.34
N LEU A 177 -10.32 6.52 2.23
CA LEU A 177 -10.99 6.21 0.96
C LEU A 177 -11.42 7.46 0.16
N PRO A 178 -12.03 8.50 0.77
CA PRO A 178 -12.41 9.72 0.06
C PRO A 178 -11.20 10.53 -0.45
N ASN A 179 -10.05 10.42 0.22
CA ASN A 179 -8.86 11.23 -0.03
C ASN A 179 -7.88 10.58 -1.02
N ALA A 180 -8.05 9.29 -1.31
CA ALA A 180 -7.09 8.50 -2.08
C ALA A 180 -7.25 8.62 -3.62
N GLN A 181 -8.11 9.50 -4.11
CA GLN A 181 -8.23 9.79 -5.54
C GLN A 181 -7.02 10.62 -6.02
N CYS A 182 -6.00 9.93 -6.54
CA CYS A 182 -4.88 10.55 -7.26
C CYS A 182 -5.31 10.96 -8.68
#